data_AF-A0A2G2IAZ7-F1
#
_entry.id   AF-A0A2G2IAZ7-F1
#
_cell.length_a   1.000
_cell.length_b   1.000
_cell.length_c   1.000
_cell.angle_alpha   90.00
_cell.angle_beta   90.00
_cell.angle_gamma   90.00
#
_symmetry.space_group_name_H-M   'P 1'
#
loop_
_entity.id
_entity.type
_entity.pdbx_description
1 polymer ?
#
loop_
_entity_poly.entity_id
_entity_poly.type
_entity_poly.pdbx_seq_one_letter_code
_entity_poly.pdbx_strand_id
1 'polypeptide(L)'
;MSFLKKIFNKETQTQRKLTHVNQLLVGDIIVLTDSFALPKALQGQQFQVTAVNSYEYEQNTQTEWALQGNDELAIFLSLEIDDSTELKFSLKVEHDDIETLFNLDNFSQIFDEPGQAFLNRQRDNEVTSTWSSEQYQQSIFAKVGYFHRKDHRSEDLSSYEGKDCGEQFELYTLYNEDQSKGLDVEVWQDGDTDVFLTLFRPLTDIIDMYPAS
;
A
#
# COMPACT_ATOMS: atom_id res chain seq x y z
N MET A 1 60.98 -0.40 -2.92
CA MET A 1 60.01 0.34 -2.08
C MET A 1 58.78 0.68 -2.91
N SER A 2 57.83 -0.26 -3.06
CA SER A 2 56.60 -0.02 -3.84
C SER A 2 55.40 -0.74 -3.20
N PHE A 3 55.17 -0.48 -1.91
CA PHE A 3 54.11 -1.10 -1.10
C PHE A 3 53.12 -0.08 -0.51
N LEU A 4 53.11 1.18 -0.98
CA LEU A 4 52.24 2.25 -0.43
C LEU A 4 51.24 2.84 -1.44
N LYS A 5 51.02 2.23 -2.61
CA LYS A 5 50.14 2.78 -3.66
C LYS A 5 48.73 2.15 -3.77
N LYS A 6 48.33 1.26 -2.86
CA LYS A 6 47.09 0.47 -3.00
C LYS A 6 45.98 0.72 -1.97
N ILE A 7 46.04 1.79 -1.17
CA ILE A 7 45.03 2.05 -0.12
C ILE A 7 44.00 3.12 -0.49
N PHE A 8 44.15 3.85 -1.61
CA PHE A 8 43.24 4.96 -1.98
C PHE A 8 42.57 4.77 -3.33
N ASN A 9 41.93 3.62 -3.54
CA ASN A 9 40.97 3.45 -4.62
C ASN A 9 39.77 2.63 -4.12
N LYS A 10 39.16 3.06 -3.01
CA LYS A 10 37.71 2.84 -2.87
C LYS A 10 37.11 3.85 -3.83
N GLU A 11 36.69 3.38 -5.00
CA GLU A 11 35.68 4.10 -5.76
C GLU A 11 34.58 4.42 -4.75
N THR A 12 34.42 5.71 -4.43
CA THR A 12 33.22 6.20 -3.77
C THR A 12 32.09 5.79 -4.68
N GLN A 13 31.49 4.62 -4.42
CA GLN A 13 30.23 4.24 -5.01
C GLN A 13 29.34 5.44 -4.76
N THR A 14 28.98 6.14 -5.84
CA THR A 14 28.05 7.26 -5.78
C THR A 14 26.81 6.73 -5.09
N GLN A 15 26.59 7.14 -3.84
CA GLN A 15 25.43 6.72 -3.08
C GLN A 15 24.19 7.05 -3.90
N ARG A 16 23.34 6.03 -4.11
CA ARG A 16 22.11 6.14 -4.87
C ARG A 16 21.26 7.27 -4.30
N LYS A 17 21.02 8.33 -5.07
CA LYS A 17 20.20 9.46 -4.60
C LYS A 17 18.73 9.17 -4.89
N LEU A 18 17.93 9.00 -3.85
CA LEU A 18 16.48 8.88 -3.96
C LEU A 18 15.86 10.26 -4.15
N THR A 19 15.03 10.40 -5.18
CA THR A 19 14.27 11.64 -5.44
C THR A 19 12.77 11.40 -5.62
N HIS A 20 12.36 10.16 -5.91
CA HIS A 20 10.97 9.79 -6.11
C HIS A 20 10.65 8.47 -5.40
N VAL A 21 9.42 8.33 -4.91
CA VAL A 21 8.90 7.13 -4.26
C VAL A 21 9.01 5.90 -5.17
N ASN A 22 8.74 6.07 -6.46
CA ASN A 22 8.84 4.99 -7.44
C ASN A 22 10.26 4.45 -7.65
N GLN A 23 11.29 5.05 -7.03
CA GLN A 23 12.65 4.53 -7.04
C GLN A 23 12.89 3.56 -5.89
N LEU A 24 12.09 3.58 -4.82
CA LEU A 24 12.33 2.83 -3.59
C LEU A 24 12.56 1.35 -3.83
N LEU A 25 13.57 0.80 -3.17
CA LEU A 25 13.95 -0.61 -3.14
C LEU A 25 13.89 -1.13 -1.70
N VAL A 26 13.90 -2.45 -1.56
CA VAL A 26 13.99 -3.11 -0.24
C VAL A 26 15.20 -2.58 0.54
N GLY A 27 14.96 -2.17 1.78
CA GLY A 27 15.93 -1.57 2.69
C GLY A 27 15.99 -0.05 2.66
N ASP A 28 15.40 0.60 1.65
CA ASP A 28 15.29 2.06 1.63
C ASP A 28 14.35 2.54 2.74
N ILE A 29 14.54 3.77 3.20
CA ILE A 29 13.76 4.38 4.27
C ILE A 29 13.03 5.60 3.72
N ILE A 30 11.75 5.75 4.07
CA ILE A 30 10.99 6.99 3.91
C ILE A 30 10.78 7.65 5.28
N VAL A 31 10.79 8.98 5.29
CA VAL A 31 10.49 9.79 6.48
C VAL A 31 9.24 10.61 6.21
N LEU A 32 8.24 10.45 7.08
CA LEU A 32 7.00 11.20 6.99
C LEU A 32 7.05 12.48 7.83
N THR A 33 6.31 13.49 7.37
CA THR A 33 6.13 14.74 8.08
C THR A 33 5.43 14.54 9.44
N ASP A 34 5.74 15.39 10.40
CA ASP A 34 5.02 15.46 11.70
C ASP A 34 3.78 16.36 11.58
N SER A 35 2.92 16.04 10.61
CA SER A 35 1.67 16.79 10.36
C SER A 35 0.51 16.19 11.15
N PHE A 36 -0.27 17.05 11.80
CA PHE A 36 -1.53 16.66 12.45
C PHE A 36 -2.60 16.14 11.46
N ALA A 37 -2.38 16.30 10.16
CA ALA A 37 -3.25 15.72 9.13
C ALA A 37 -2.98 14.22 8.91
N LEU A 38 -1.86 13.69 9.41
CA LEU A 38 -1.54 12.26 9.34
C LEU A 38 -2.06 11.51 10.57
N PRO A 39 -2.47 10.23 10.41
CA PRO A 39 -2.63 9.31 11.52
C PRO A 39 -1.40 9.25 12.41
N LYS A 40 -1.58 9.01 13.71
CA LYS A 40 -0.44 8.82 14.64
C LYS A 40 0.52 7.72 14.21
N ALA A 41 -0.01 6.67 13.58
CA ALA A 41 0.78 5.58 13.01
C ALA A 41 1.73 6.04 11.90
N LEU A 42 1.46 7.17 11.24
CA LEU A 42 2.29 7.73 10.16
C LEU A 42 3.04 9.00 10.58
N GLN A 43 2.45 9.79 11.48
CA GLN A 43 2.91 11.13 11.86
C GLN A 43 4.35 11.11 12.42
N GLY A 44 5.28 11.75 11.71
CA GLY A 44 6.69 11.86 12.10
C GLY A 44 7.46 10.54 12.12
N GLN A 45 6.88 9.47 11.58
CA GLN A 45 7.46 8.13 11.60
C GLN A 45 8.44 7.92 10.44
N GLN A 46 9.32 6.94 10.62
CA GLN A 46 10.20 6.43 9.57
C GLN A 46 9.81 5.00 9.26
N PHE A 47 9.79 4.68 7.98
CA PHE A 47 9.46 3.34 7.52
C PHE A 47 10.57 2.80 6.64
N GLN A 48 11.00 1.58 6.94
CA GLN A 48 11.88 0.83 6.05
C GLN A 48 11.03 -0.01 5.09
N VAL A 49 11.38 0.01 3.81
CA VAL A 49 10.78 -0.87 2.80
C VAL A 49 11.26 -2.30 3.03
N THR A 50 10.35 -3.22 3.31
CA THR A 50 10.67 -4.65 3.54
C THR A 50 10.42 -5.53 2.34
N ALA A 51 9.45 -5.15 1.50
CA ALA A 51 9.15 -5.82 0.24
C ALA A 51 8.70 -4.80 -0.81
N VAL A 52 8.90 -5.16 -2.08
CA VAL A 52 8.30 -4.47 -3.22
C VAL A 52 7.51 -5.51 -4.00
N ASN A 53 6.20 -5.31 -4.05
CA ASN A 53 5.24 -6.19 -4.69
C ASN A 53 4.64 -5.51 -5.92
N SER A 54 3.98 -6.29 -6.76
CA SER A 54 3.31 -5.78 -7.96
C SER A 54 1.90 -6.35 -8.06
N TYR A 55 0.92 -5.47 -8.20
CA TYR A 55 -0.44 -5.81 -8.59
C TYR A 55 -0.57 -5.66 -10.10
N GLU A 56 -0.97 -6.72 -10.78
CA GLU A 56 -1.22 -6.74 -12.21
C GLU A 56 -2.73 -6.76 -12.48
N TYR A 57 -3.20 -5.78 -13.24
CA TYR A 57 -4.56 -5.71 -13.75
C TYR A 57 -4.53 -5.75 -15.28
N GLU A 58 -5.70 -5.92 -15.91
CA GLU A 58 -5.81 -6.06 -17.37
C GLU A 58 -5.07 -4.96 -18.17
N GLN A 59 -5.03 -3.74 -17.65
CA GLN A 59 -4.49 -2.57 -18.38
C GLN A 59 -3.30 -1.90 -17.72
N ASN A 60 -2.95 -2.25 -16.47
CA ASN A 60 -1.86 -1.60 -15.76
C ASN A 60 -1.25 -2.51 -14.69
N THR A 61 -0.06 -2.11 -14.23
CA THR A 61 0.62 -2.70 -13.09
C THR A 61 0.82 -1.61 -12.04
N GLN A 62 0.47 -1.90 -10.80
CA GLN A 62 0.66 -1.03 -9.66
C GLN A 62 1.74 -1.61 -8.75
N THR A 63 2.73 -0.79 -8.38
CA THR A 63 3.75 -1.18 -7.40
C THR A 63 3.26 -0.89 -5.98
N GLU A 64 3.50 -1.83 -5.09
CA GLU A 64 3.29 -1.70 -3.66
C GLU A 64 4.63 -1.84 -2.91
N TRP A 65 4.86 -0.99 -1.93
CA TRP A 65 5.95 -1.09 -0.97
C TRP A 65 5.37 -1.50 0.39
N ALA A 66 5.77 -2.67 0.89
CA ALA A 66 5.49 -3.04 2.27
C ALA A 66 6.41 -2.25 3.21
N LEU A 67 5.83 -1.63 4.23
CA LEU A 67 6.50 -0.70 5.12
C LEU A 67 6.59 -1.25 6.55
N GLN A 68 7.79 -1.24 7.12
CA GLN A 68 8.02 -1.57 8.51
C GLN A 68 8.38 -0.30 9.30
N GLY A 69 7.52 0.05 10.25
CA GLY A 69 7.73 1.12 11.21
C GLY A 69 8.13 0.60 12.59
N ASN A 70 7.93 1.44 13.60
CA ASN A 70 8.14 1.06 15.01
C ASN A 70 7.00 0.20 15.57
N ASP A 71 5.80 0.33 15.02
CA ASP A 71 4.63 -0.43 15.41
C ASP A 71 4.53 -1.73 14.59
N GLU A 72 3.80 -2.72 15.10
CA GLU A 72 3.56 -4.01 14.41
C GLU A 72 2.44 -3.91 13.35
N LEU A 73 2.08 -2.70 12.92
CA LEU A 73 1.03 -2.48 11.92
C LEU A 73 1.52 -2.83 10.52
N ALA A 74 0.74 -3.63 9.81
CA ALA A 74 0.98 -3.94 8.39
C ALA A 74 0.51 -2.76 7.53
N ILE A 75 1.46 -1.90 7.18
CA ILE A 75 1.25 -0.70 6.35
C ILE A 75 1.89 -0.92 4.99
N PHE A 76 1.16 -0.56 3.95
CA PHE A 76 1.60 -0.63 2.57
C PHE A 76 1.48 0.75 1.94
N LEU A 77 2.37 1.04 0.99
CA LEU A 77 2.36 2.26 0.20
C LEU A 77 2.23 1.88 -1.27
N SER A 78 1.35 2.57 -1.98
CA SER A 78 1.33 2.58 -3.44
C SER A 78 1.19 4.02 -3.93
N LEU A 79 1.31 4.20 -5.25
CA LEU A 79 1.04 5.49 -5.89
C LEU A 79 -0.29 5.39 -6.63
N GLU A 80 -1.20 6.31 -6.33
CA GLU A 80 -2.41 6.53 -7.11
C GLU A 80 -2.09 7.54 -8.20
N ILE A 81 -2.29 7.17 -9.47
CA ILE A 81 -1.91 7.98 -10.63
C ILE A 81 -3.16 8.22 -11.46
N ASP A 82 -3.78 9.36 -11.24
CA ASP A 82 -4.87 9.88 -12.07
C ASP A 82 -4.46 11.26 -12.64
N ASP A 83 -5.21 12.33 -12.37
CA ASP A 83 -4.84 13.70 -12.75
C ASP A 83 -3.58 14.21 -12.01
N SER A 84 -3.39 13.76 -10.77
CA SER A 84 -2.21 14.03 -9.97
C SER A 84 -1.75 12.76 -9.26
N THR A 85 -0.45 12.66 -8.98
CA THR A 85 0.09 11.50 -8.25
C THR A 85 -0.02 11.72 -6.75
N GLU A 86 -0.68 10.79 -6.07
CA GLU A 86 -0.86 10.79 -4.63
C GLU A 86 -0.25 9.54 -3.99
N LEU A 87 0.11 9.64 -2.72
CA LEU A 87 0.45 8.50 -1.89
C LEU A 87 -0.83 7.83 -1.45
N LYS A 88 -0.95 6.52 -1.69
CA LYS A 88 -2.00 5.70 -1.11
C LYS A 88 -1.37 4.84 -0.01
N PHE A 89 -1.64 5.17 1.24
CA PHE A 89 -1.28 4.32 2.37
C PHE A 89 -2.43 3.36 2.66
N SER A 90 -2.11 2.08 2.80
CA SER A 90 -3.07 1.03 3.13
C SER A 90 -2.69 0.39 4.46
N LEU A 91 -3.62 0.32 5.39
CA LEU A 91 -3.49 -0.37 6.66
C LEU A 91 -4.32 -1.64 6.61
N LYS A 92 -3.68 -2.81 6.76
CA LYS A 92 -4.39 -4.09 6.89
C LYS A 92 -5.16 -4.10 8.21
N VAL A 93 -6.44 -4.48 8.14
CA VAL A 93 -7.35 -4.55 9.28
C VAL A 93 -7.66 -6.01 9.57
N GLU A 94 -7.51 -6.40 10.83
CA GLU A 94 -7.81 -7.75 11.29
C GLU A 94 -9.33 -7.99 11.37
N HIS A 95 -9.73 -9.26 11.30
CA HIS A 95 -11.14 -9.64 11.29
C HIS A 95 -11.94 -9.06 12.47
N ASP A 96 -11.42 -9.18 13.70
CA ASP A 96 -12.06 -8.66 14.92
C ASP A 96 -12.30 -7.14 14.87
N ASP A 97 -11.41 -6.41 14.18
CA ASP A 97 -11.51 -4.97 14.00
C ASP A 97 -12.58 -4.61 12.96
N ILE A 98 -12.76 -5.45 11.93
CA ILE A 98 -13.85 -5.31 10.95
C ILE A 98 -15.21 -5.51 11.63
N GLU A 99 -15.34 -6.54 12.48
CA GLU A 99 -16.59 -6.79 13.23
C GLU A 99 -16.95 -5.63 14.17
N THR A 100 -15.93 -4.94 14.67
CA THR A 100 -16.10 -3.73 15.49
C THR A 100 -16.46 -2.51 14.63
N LEU A 101 -15.81 -2.40 13.46
CA LEU A 101 -15.91 -1.24 12.58
C LEU A 101 -17.22 -1.18 11.81
N PHE A 102 -17.74 -2.33 11.36
CA PHE A 102 -18.91 -2.41 10.49
C PHE A 102 -19.90 -3.48 10.96
N ASN A 103 -21.17 -3.29 10.58
CA ASN A 103 -22.14 -4.37 10.66
C ASN A 103 -21.82 -5.43 9.59
N LEU A 104 -21.63 -6.68 10.00
CA LEU A 104 -21.26 -7.76 9.08
C LEU A 104 -22.33 -8.07 8.01
N ASP A 105 -23.62 -7.92 8.33
CA ASP A 105 -24.70 -8.12 7.34
C ASP A 105 -24.67 -7.06 6.23
N ASN A 106 -24.26 -5.83 6.56
CA ASN A 106 -24.04 -4.78 5.58
C ASN A 106 -22.69 -4.96 4.87
N PHE A 107 -21.65 -5.39 5.59
CA PHE A 107 -20.33 -5.65 5.03
C PHE A 107 -20.40 -6.73 3.94
N SER A 108 -21.16 -7.80 4.15
CA SER A 108 -21.31 -8.86 3.15
C SER A 108 -21.93 -8.39 1.84
N GLN A 109 -22.67 -7.26 1.84
CA GLN A 109 -23.25 -6.69 0.60
C GLN A 109 -22.19 -6.20 -0.39
N ILE A 110 -20.93 -6.02 0.04
CA ILE A 110 -19.82 -5.67 -0.86
C ILE A 110 -19.68 -6.70 -1.99
N PHE A 111 -19.99 -7.95 -1.70
CA PHE A 111 -19.86 -9.08 -2.63
C PHE A 111 -21.12 -9.31 -3.48
N ASP A 112 -22.20 -8.58 -3.21
CA ASP A 112 -23.47 -8.73 -3.92
C ASP A 112 -23.52 -7.87 -5.18
N GLU A 113 -23.96 -8.46 -6.30
CA GLU A 113 -24.29 -7.69 -7.51
C GLU A 113 -25.46 -6.73 -7.23
N PRO A 114 -25.42 -5.46 -7.71
CA PRO A 114 -24.52 -4.94 -8.75
C PRO A 114 -23.31 -4.14 -8.21
N GLY A 115 -22.88 -4.37 -6.96
CA GLY A 115 -21.78 -3.62 -6.35
C GLY A 115 -22.18 -2.21 -5.90
N GLN A 116 -23.24 -2.12 -5.10
CA GLN A 116 -23.77 -0.86 -4.57
C GLN A 116 -23.76 -0.81 -3.04
N ALA A 117 -22.83 -1.55 -2.41
CA ALA A 117 -22.74 -1.59 -0.96
C ALA A 117 -22.52 -0.19 -0.38
N PHE A 118 -23.19 0.07 0.73
CA PHE A 118 -23.05 1.29 1.49
C PHE A 118 -22.81 0.94 2.96
N LEU A 119 -21.61 1.24 3.44
CA LEU A 119 -21.21 0.92 4.80
C LEU A 119 -21.27 2.15 5.68
N ASN A 120 -21.86 1.98 6.86
CA ASN A 120 -21.77 2.96 7.93
C ASN A 120 -20.87 2.39 9.02
N ARG A 121 -19.92 3.19 9.45
CA ARG A 121 -19.06 2.87 10.58
C ARG A 121 -19.89 2.76 11.85
N GLN A 122 -19.71 1.67 12.60
CA GLN A 122 -20.34 1.46 13.91
C GLN A 122 -19.47 2.03 15.04
N ARG A 123 -18.20 1.59 15.10
CA ARG A 123 -17.27 2.00 16.16
C ARG A 123 -15.83 1.84 15.71
N ASP A 124 -14.97 2.78 16.09
CA ASP A 124 -13.53 2.62 15.93
C ASP A 124 -12.85 2.07 17.18
N ASN A 125 -11.62 1.60 16.98
CA ASN A 125 -10.64 1.36 18.02
C ASN A 125 -9.46 2.34 17.86
N GLU A 126 -8.40 2.16 18.66
CA GLU A 126 -7.21 3.02 18.59
C GLU A 126 -6.48 2.95 17.23
N VAL A 127 -6.58 1.81 16.54
CA VAL A 127 -5.94 1.54 15.25
C VAL A 127 -6.73 2.16 14.09
N THR A 128 -8.05 1.97 14.04
CA THR A 128 -8.90 2.35 12.90
C THR A 128 -9.38 3.80 12.95
N SER A 129 -9.43 4.45 14.13
CA SER A 129 -10.05 5.77 14.33
C SER A 129 -9.59 6.89 13.40
N THR A 130 -8.31 6.90 13.01
CA THR A 130 -7.76 7.92 12.11
C THR A 130 -7.79 7.50 10.64
N TRP A 131 -7.97 6.21 10.36
CA TRP A 131 -7.97 5.61 9.03
C TRP A 131 -9.37 5.46 8.46
N SER A 132 -10.38 5.27 9.30
CA SER A 132 -11.77 5.07 8.90
C SER A 132 -12.50 6.39 8.61
N SER A 133 -13.57 6.31 7.82
CA SER A 133 -14.57 7.34 7.58
C SER A 133 -15.91 6.90 8.17
N GLU A 134 -16.85 7.83 8.36
CA GLU A 134 -18.20 7.51 8.84
C GLU A 134 -18.97 6.64 7.85
N GLN A 135 -18.75 6.89 6.54
CA GLN A 135 -19.49 6.27 5.47
C GLN A 135 -18.57 5.92 4.30
N TYR A 136 -18.89 4.81 3.66
CA TYR A 136 -18.23 4.32 2.46
C TYR A 136 -19.27 3.85 1.44
N GLN A 137 -19.07 4.21 0.18
CA GLN A 137 -19.87 3.76 -0.95
C GLN A 137 -19.00 3.00 -1.94
N GLN A 138 -19.50 1.84 -2.37
CA GLN A 138 -18.81 1.00 -3.33
C GLN A 138 -18.67 1.68 -4.69
N SER A 139 -17.45 1.57 -5.23
CA SER A 139 -17.04 2.15 -6.51
C SER A 139 -16.44 1.10 -7.45
N ILE A 140 -15.75 0.09 -6.91
CA ILE A 140 -15.21 -1.03 -7.68
C ILE A 140 -15.85 -2.33 -7.19
N PHE A 141 -16.33 -3.15 -8.13
CA PHE A 141 -16.92 -4.44 -7.87
C PHE A 141 -16.16 -5.53 -8.64
N ALA A 142 -15.67 -6.55 -7.92
CA ALA A 142 -15.05 -7.75 -8.48
C ALA A 142 -14.01 -7.49 -9.59
N LYS A 143 -13.11 -6.51 -9.38
CA LYS A 143 -12.04 -6.25 -10.34
C LYS A 143 -10.97 -7.33 -10.20
N VAL A 144 -10.83 -8.17 -11.22
CA VAL A 144 -9.83 -9.26 -11.23
C VAL A 144 -8.42 -8.70 -11.40
N GLY A 145 -7.49 -9.20 -10.61
CA GLY A 145 -6.06 -8.92 -10.72
C GLY A 145 -5.20 -10.11 -10.29
N TYR A 146 -3.88 -9.96 -10.44
CA TYR A 146 -2.86 -10.90 -9.98
C TYR A 146 -1.84 -10.20 -9.10
N PHE A 147 -1.58 -10.73 -7.93
CA PHE A 147 -0.59 -10.22 -7.00
C PHE A 147 0.72 -10.98 -7.14
N HIS A 148 1.81 -10.24 -7.23
CA HIS A 148 3.16 -10.76 -7.37
C HIS A 148 4.02 -10.30 -6.20
N ARG A 149 4.53 -11.23 -5.40
CA ARG A 149 5.52 -10.98 -4.32
C ARG A 149 6.92 -10.71 -4.87
N LYS A 150 7.02 -9.83 -5.87
CA LYS A 150 8.23 -9.47 -6.60
C LYS A 150 8.06 -8.10 -7.25
N ASP A 151 9.17 -7.38 -7.34
CA ASP A 151 9.29 -6.13 -8.07
C ASP A 151 9.34 -6.39 -9.59
N HIS A 152 8.27 -6.03 -10.29
CA HIS A 152 8.17 -6.16 -11.76
C HIS A 152 8.31 -4.83 -12.50
N ARG A 153 8.85 -3.78 -11.85
CA ARG A 153 9.06 -2.49 -12.54
C ARG A 153 10.07 -2.56 -13.69
N SER A 154 10.97 -3.56 -13.69
CA SER A 154 12.04 -3.72 -14.69
C SER A 154 11.87 -4.93 -15.61
N GLU A 155 10.82 -5.73 -15.45
CA GLU A 155 10.59 -6.96 -16.21
C GLU A 155 9.17 -6.97 -16.76
N ASP A 156 9.00 -7.37 -18.02
CA ASP A 156 7.68 -7.59 -18.59
C ASP A 156 7.05 -8.82 -17.92
N LEU A 157 5.87 -8.62 -17.31
CA LEU A 157 5.08 -9.70 -16.73
C LEU A 157 4.73 -10.71 -17.83
N SER A 158 5.06 -11.98 -17.60
CA SER A 158 4.76 -13.06 -18.53
C SER A 158 3.25 -13.24 -18.57
N SER A 159 2.64 -12.85 -19.68
CA SER A 159 1.19 -12.90 -19.90
C SER A 159 0.65 -14.32 -19.72
N TYR A 160 -0.05 -14.53 -18.60
CA TYR A 160 -1.01 -15.59 -18.31
C TYR A 160 -0.51 -17.06 -18.47
N GLU A 161 -0.47 -17.77 -17.34
CA GLU A 161 -0.09 -19.18 -17.13
C GLU A 161 1.41 -19.50 -16.96
N GLY A 162 1.79 -19.95 -15.76
CA GLY A 162 3.15 -20.39 -15.42
C GLY A 162 3.39 -20.49 -13.91
N LYS A 163 4.60 -20.87 -13.47
CA LYS A 163 5.00 -20.86 -12.04
C LYS A 163 5.11 -19.45 -11.45
N ASP A 164 5.10 -18.43 -12.29
CA ASP A 164 5.29 -17.02 -11.95
C ASP A 164 4.04 -16.17 -12.27
N CYS A 165 2.85 -16.79 -12.39
CA CYS A 165 1.62 -16.11 -12.85
C CYS A 165 0.92 -15.23 -11.80
N GLY A 166 1.53 -15.01 -10.63
CA GLY A 166 0.91 -14.28 -9.52
C GLY A 166 -0.26 -15.03 -8.88
N GLU A 167 -0.66 -14.58 -7.69
CA GLU A 167 -1.85 -15.04 -6.98
C GLU A 167 -3.06 -14.23 -7.46
N GLN A 168 -4.03 -14.86 -8.12
CA GLN A 168 -5.23 -14.16 -8.56
C GLN A 168 -6.08 -13.73 -7.37
N PHE A 169 -6.71 -12.58 -7.48
CA PHE A 169 -7.65 -12.07 -6.50
C PHE A 169 -8.74 -11.22 -7.18
N GLU A 170 -9.81 -10.95 -6.44
CA GLU A 170 -10.85 -9.99 -6.80
C GLU A 170 -10.78 -8.80 -5.85
N LEU A 171 -10.69 -7.59 -6.42
CA LEU A 171 -10.69 -6.34 -5.68
C LEU A 171 -12.10 -5.72 -5.64
N TYR A 172 -12.50 -5.34 -4.45
CA TYR A 172 -13.66 -4.50 -4.18
C TYR A 172 -13.17 -3.23 -3.48
N THR A 173 -13.59 -2.07 -3.97
CA THR A 173 -13.17 -0.79 -3.39
C THR A 173 -14.36 0.09 -3.09
N LEU A 174 -14.38 0.65 -1.89
CA LEU A 174 -15.33 1.63 -1.45
C LEU A 174 -14.59 2.91 -1.06
N TYR A 175 -15.21 4.07 -1.33
CA TYR A 175 -14.66 5.38 -0.99
C TYR A 175 -15.62 6.16 -0.11
N ASN A 176 -15.09 7.06 0.71
CA ASN A 176 -15.91 8.07 1.35
C ASN A 176 -16.30 9.20 0.36
N GLU A 177 -17.16 10.13 0.80
CA GLU A 177 -17.73 11.17 -0.07
C GLU A 177 -16.69 12.02 -0.80
N ASP A 178 -15.59 12.37 -0.13
CA ASP A 178 -14.51 13.19 -0.70
C ASP A 178 -13.35 12.38 -1.29
N GLN A 179 -13.46 11.05 -1.30
CA GLN A 179 -12.44 10.10 -1.78
C GLN A 179 -11.08 10.23 -1.09
N SER A 180 -10.99 10.90 0.07
CA SER A 180 -9.75 10.98 0.85
C SER A 180 -9.44 9.69 1.62
N LYS A 181 -10.44 8.82 1.77
CA LYS A 181 -10.37 7.54 2.48
C LYS A 181 -11.03 6.44 1.68
N GLY A 182 -10.43 5.26 1.70
CA GLY A 182 -10.99 4.07 1.06
C GLY A 182 -11.04 2.86 1.96
N LEU A 183 -11.76 1.85 1.48
CA LEU A 183 -11.80 0.50 1.99
C LEU A 183 -11.56 -0.42 0.80
N ASP A 184 -10.41 -1.08 0.78
CA ASP A 184 -10.09 -2.10 -0.22
C ASP A 184 -10.31 -3.47 0.41
N VAL A 185 -10.99 -4.35 -0.33
CA VAL A 185 -11.26 -5.73 0.06
C VAL A 185 -10.75 -6.63 -1.06
N GLU A 186 -9.82 -7.50 -0.72
CA GLU A 186 -9.18 -8.45 -1.64
C GLU A 186 -9.67 -9.85 -1.30
N VAL A 187 -10.31 -10.51 -2.26
CA VAL A 187 -10.74 -11.91 -2.13
C VAL A 187 -9.81 -12.79 -2.93
N TRP A 188 -9.11 -13.70 -2.25
CA TRP A 188 -8.09 -14.57 -2.82
C TRP A 188 -8.71 -15.88 -3.36
N GLN A 189 -7.98 -16.59 -4.22
CA GLN A 189 -8.46 -17.86 -4.83
C GLN A 189 -8.80 -18.96 -3.83
N ASP A 190 -8.17 -18.97 -2.65
CA ASP A 190 -8.45 -19.91 -1.57
C ASP A 190 -9.68 -19.53 -0.73
N GLY A 191 -10.26 -18.35 -0.99
CA GLY A 191 -11.40 -17.80 -0.27
C GLY A 191 -11.03 -16.92 0.91
N ASP A 192 -9.73 -16.72 1.19
CA ASP A 192 -9.30 -15.78 2.21
C ASP A 192 -9.64 -14.34 1.76
N THR A 193 -9.94 -13.49 2.73
CA THR A 193 -10.32 -12.10 2.50
C THR A 193 -9.43 -11.18 3.30
N ASP A 194 -8.71 -10.30 2.61
CA ASP A 194 -7.92 -9.25 3.22
C ASP A 194 -8.65 -7.91 3.08
N VAL A 195 -8.60 -7.09 4.13
CA VAL A 195 -9.30 -5.81 4.19
C VAL A 195 -8.33 -4.72 4.60
N PHE A 196 -8.38 -3.60 3.88
CA PHE A 196 -7.47 -2.48 4.07
C PHE A 196 -8.23 -1.17 4.18
N LEU A 197 -7.91 -0.38 5.20
CA LEU A 197 -8.29 1.02 5.25
C LEU A 197 -7.23 1.84 4.54
N THR A 198 -7.64 2.71 3.61
CA THR A 198 -6.72 3.46 2.78
C THR A 198 -6.84 4.97 2.97
N LEU A 199 -5.71 5.66 2.83
CA LEU A 199 -5.59 7.11 2.94
C LEU A 199 -4.85 7.67 1.73
N PHE A 200 -5.43 8.69 1.11
CA PHE A 200 -4.83 9.41 0.00
C PHE A 200 -4.16 10.68 0.50
N ARG A 201 -2.86 10.81 0.26
CA ARG A 201 -2.01 11.88 0.82
C ARG A 201 -1.13 12.50 -0.26
N PRO A 202 -0.79 13.80 -0.17
CA PRO A 202 0.10 14.42 -1.12
C PRO A 202 1.52 13.85 -0.99
N LEU A 203 2.27 13.80 -2.10
CA LEU A 203 3.67 13.37 -2.12
C LEU A 203 4.57 14.14 -1.14
N THR A 204 4.20 15.39 -0.81
CA THR A 204 4.92 16.25 0.14
C THR A 204 4.89 15.76 1.58
N ASP A 205 4.05 14.78 1.92
CA ASP A 205 4.06 14.16 3.24
C ASP A 205 5.29 13.29 3.46
N ILE A 206 5.97 12.82 2.40
CA ILE A 206 7.32 12.24 2.48
C ILE A 206 8.33 13.39 2.38
N ILE A 207 9.02 13.66 3.49
CA ILE A 207 9.94 14.79 3.60
C ILE A 207 11.40 14.41 3.31
N ASP A 208 11.76 13.15 3.49
CA ASP A 208 13.10 12.62 3.20
C ASP A 208 13.03 11.14 2.78
N MET A 209 14.02 10.71 2.00
CA MET A 209 14.21 9.33 1.60
C MET A 209 15.70 8.96 1.66
N TYR A 210 16.01 7.81 2.25
CA TYR A 210 17.38 7.32 2.38
C TYR A 210 17.56 5.97 1.70
N PRO A 211 18.56 5.81 0.82
CA PRO A 211 18.85 4.53 0.22
C PRO A 211 19.37 3.53 1.27
N ALA A 212 19.06 2.26 1.08
CA ALA A 212 19.77 1.17 1.74
C ALA A 212 21.28 1.29 1.49
N SER A 213 22.09 0.95 2.51
CA SER A 213 23.56 1.00 2.45
C SER A 213 24.18 -0.21 1.73
#